data_AF-A0A7V6DBT4-F1
#
_entry.id   AF-A0A7V6DBT4-F1
#
_cell.length_a   1.000
_cell.length_b   1.000
_cell.length_c   1.000
_cell.angle_alpha   90.00
_cell.angle_beta   90.00
_cell.angle_gamma   90.00
#
_symmetry.space_group_name_H-M   'P 1'
#
loop_
_entity.id
_entity.type
_entity.pdbx_description
1 polymer ?
#
loop_
_entity_poly.entity_id
_entity_poly.type
_entity_poly.pdbx_seq_one_letter_code
_entity_poly.pdbx_strand_id
1 'polypeptide(L)'
;MDGRVMGIVLFVAAPFVVLLGGIALFPRLSRRWGWVRPNYRGKSVPSSYGVIWWAFCTVLYAELTWAAAEEVRPLALAFLMAALGFGALGLIDDLWGSGEVKGVRGHLRALRQGRLTTGMLKAGGGLAVAFVAASVLQTGAAMLLGTLLTALMANAMNLLDLRPGRAVSV
;
A
#
# COMPACT_ATOMS: atom_id res chain seq x y z
N MET A 1 14.99 -28.52 20.62
CA MET A 1 14.44 -28.14 19.30
C MET A 1 15.59 -28.05 18.34
N ASP A 2 15.52 -28.77 17.22
CA ASP A 2 16.55 -28.71 16.18
C ASP A 2 16.60 -27.31 15.57
N GLY A 3 17.81 -26.83 15.23
CA GLY A 3 17.99 -25.49 14.66
C GLY A 3 17.17 -25.23 13.40
N ARG A 4 16.87 -26.27 12.62
CA ARG A 4 15.99 -26.18 11.43
C ARG A 4 14.54 -25.89 11.79
N VAL A 5 14.01 -26.57 12.80
CA VAL A 5 12.63 -26.35 13.27
C VAL A 5 12.50 -24.95 13.85
N MET A 6 13.51 -24.50 14.62
CA MET A 6 13.56 -23.13 15.13
C MET A 6 13.55 -22.09 14.00
N GLY A 7 14.36 -22.31 12.95
CA GLY A 7 14.40 -21.43 11.78
C GLY A 7 13.05 -21.30 11.07
N ILE A 8 12.36 -22.42 10.84
CA ILE A 8 11.03 -22.42 10.21
C ILE A 8 10.01 -21.68 11.08
N VAL A 9 10.01 -21.93 12.40
CA VAL A 9 9.10 -21.26 13.33
C VAL A 9 9.33 -19.75 13.32
N LEU A 10 10.58 -19.29 13.37
CA LEU A 10 10.90 -17.87 13.34
C LEU A 10 10.50 -17.22 12.01
N PHE A 11 10.71 -17.90 10.89
CA PHE A 11 10.29 -17.44 9.57
C PHE A 11 8.77 -17.26 9.53
N VAL A 12 7.99 -18.30 9.82
CA VAL A 12 6.51 -18.21 9.79
C VAL A 12 5.96 -17.21 10.81
N ALA A 13 6.62 -17.03 11.96
CA ALA A 13 6.17 -16.12 13.00
C ALA A 13 6.44 -14.63 12.69
N ALA A 14 7.44 -14.32 11.87
CA ALA A 14 7.89 -12.94 11.63
C ALA A 14 6.78 -11.98 11.17
N PRO A 15 5.92 -12.29 10.18
CA PRO A 15 4.84 -11.37 9.80
C PRO A 15 3.86 -11.16 10.96
N PHE A 16 3.53 -12.20 11.73
CA PHE A 16 2.64 -12.06 12.89
C PHE A 16 3.26 -11.23 14.02
N VAL A 17 4.57 -11.32 14.23
CA VAL A 17 5.28 -10.44 15.18
C VAL A 17 5.15 -8.98 14.73
N VAL A 18 5.31 -8.69 13.44
CA VAL A 18 5.10 -7.34 12.88
C VAL A 18 3.67 -6.88 13.07
N LEU A 19 2.68 -7.74 12.81
CA LEU A 19 1.27 -7.43 12.98
C LEU A 19 0.92 -7.12 14.44
N LEU A 20 1.26 -8.02 15.37
CA LEU A 20 0.95 -7.88 16.79
C LEU A 20 1.73 -6.71 17.42
N GLY A 21 3.01 -6.58 17.09
CA GLY A 21 3.83 -5.44 17.50
C GLY A 21 3.29 -4.12 16.97
N GLY A 22 2.86 -4.09 15.71
CA GLY A 22 2.20 -2.94 15.10
C GLY A 22 0.92 -2.56 15.85
N ILE A 23 0.02 -3.51 16.12
CA ILE A 23 -1.22 -3.26 16.88
C ILE A 23 -0.91 -2.70 18.28
N ALA A 24 0.10 -3.25 18.97
CA ALA A 24 0.45 -2.85 20.32
C ALA A 24 1.16 -1.48 20.42
N LEU A 25 2.00 -1.15 19.43
CA LEU A 25 2.89 0.02 19.49
C LEU A 25 2.38 1.22 18.67
N PHE A 26 1.71 0.97 17.54
CA PHE A 26 1.31 2.02 16.60
C PHE A 26 0.45 3.13 17.22
N PRO A 27 -0.53 2.86 18.11
CA PRO A 27 -1.29 3.94 18.74
C PRO A 27 -0.45 4.91 19.58
N ARG A 28 0.66 4.44 20.15
CA ARG A 28 1.59 5.28 20.93
C ARG A 28 2.54 6.05 20.02
N LEU A 29 3.08 5.37 19.01
CA LEU A 29 4.02 5.97 18.05
C LEU A 29 3.36 7.05 17.19
N SER A 30 2.16 6.77 16.67
CA SER A 30 1.40 7.73 15.87
C SER A 30 1.11 9.03 16.63
N ARG A 31 0.73 8.94 17.91
CA ARG A 31 0.55 10.12 18.77
C ARG A 31 1.86 10.88 18.99
N ARG A 32 2.96 10.16 19.22
CA ARG A 32 4.29 10.76 19.42
C ARG A 32 4.79 11.50 18.18
N TRP A 33 4.50 10.98 16.99
CA TRP A 33 4.90 11.58 15.71
C TRP A 33 3.86 12.54 15.13
N GLY A 34 2.74 12.78 15.82
CA GLY A 34 1.68 13.67 15.35
C GLY A 34 0.86 13.10 14.19
N TRP A 35 0.91 11.80 13.92
CA TRP A 35 0.12 11.10 12.91
C TRP A 35 -1.31 10.85 13.42
N VAL A 36 -2.00 11.95 13.68
CA VAL A 36 -3.35 11.96 14.23
C VAL A 36 -4.26 12.87 13.40
N ARG A 37 -5.52 12.48 13.25
CA ARG A 37 -6.55 13.23 12.52
C ARG A 37 -7.81 13.34 13.39
N PRO A 38 -8.60 14.42 13.28
CA PRO A 38 -9.89 14.49 13.94
C PRO A 38 -10.86 13.49 13.31
N ASN A 39 -11.58 12.73 14.13
CA ASN A 39 -12.70 11.91 13.66
C ASN A 39 -13.97 12.75 13.44
N TYR A 40 -15.07 12.11 13.01
CA TYR A 40 -16.37 12.77 12.79
C TYR A 40 -16.94 13.48 14.04
N ARG A 41 -16.43 13.19 15.24
CA ARG A 41 -16.79 13.83 16.51
C ARG A 41 -15.75 14.87 16.98
N GLY A 42 -14.79 15.23 16.13
CA GLY A 42 -13.69 16.14 16.45
C GLY A 42 -12.62 15.56 17.39
N LYS A 43 -12.70 14.28 17.77
CA LYS A 43 -11.70 13.65 18.64
C LYS A 43 -10.47 13.27 17.83
N SER A 44 -9.29 13.67 18.31
CA SER A 44 -8.01 13.28 17.72
C SER A 44 -7.79 11.77 17.87
N VAL A 45 -7.67 11.07 16.74
CA VAL A 45 -7.43 9.63 16.66
C VAL A 45 -6.20 9.38 15.79
N PRO A 46 -5.41 8.32 16.06
CA PRO A 46 -4.36 7.89 15.14
C PRO A 46 -4.90 7.67 13.73
N SER A 47 -4.19 8.18 12.73
CA SER A 47 -4.49 7.96 11.32
C SER A 47 -3.61 6.86 10.72
N SER A 48 -3.95 6.38 9.53
CA SER A 48 -3.05 5.54 8.72
C SER A 48 -2.78 4.14 9.29
N TYR A 49 -3.76 3.54 9.98
CA TYR A 49 -3.66 2.16 10.52
C TYR A 49 -3.34 1.11 9.44
N GLY A 50 -3.59 1.40 8.17
CA GLY A 50 -3.20 0.57 7.04
C GLY A 50 -1.70 0.26 6.99
N VAL A 51 -0.84 1.09 7.60
CA VAL A 51 0.61 0.84 7.69
C VAL A 51 0.95 -0.46 8.42
N ILE A 52 0.13 -0.87 9.39
CA ILE A 52 0.31 -2.13 10.12
C ILE A 52 0.10 -3.30 9.17
N TRP A 53 -0.99 -3.26 8.39
CA TRP A 53 -1.32 -4.28 7.40
C TRP A 53 -0.32 -4.31 6.26
N TRP A 54 0.11 -3.14 5.81
CA TRP A 54 1.16 -3.00 4.80
C TRP A 54 2.48 -3.63 5.25
N ALA A 55 2.92 -3.37 6.48
CA ALA A 55 4.13 -3.98 7.04
C ALA A 55 4.00 -5.50 7.19
N PHE A 56 2.85 -5.99 7.67
CA PHE A 56 2.53 -7.42 7.73
C PHE A 56 2.60 -8.09 6.34
N CYS A 57 1.88 -7.55 5.36
CA CYS A 57 1.84 -8.10 4.00
C CYS A 57 3.21 -8.02 3.32
N THR A 58 4.01 -7.00 3.62
CA THR A 58 5.37 -6.87 3.07
C THR A 58 6.25 -8.04 3.50
N VAL A 59 6.27 -8.35 4.80
CA VAL A 59 7.06 -9.47 5.32
C VAL A 59 6.51 -10.79 4.79
N LEU A 60 5.19 -10.98 4.86
CA LEU A 60 4.55 -12.19 4.37
C LEU A 60 4.84 -12.45 2.88
N TYR A 61 4.70 -11.43 2.02
CA TYR A 61 4.97 -11.60 0.59
C TYR A 61 6.45 -11.75 0.27
N ALA A 62 7.35 -11.15 1.06
CA ALA A 62 8.78 -11.39 0.92
C ALA A 62 9.13 -12.85 1.24
N GLU A 63 8.54 -13.41 2.29
CA GLU A 63 8.68 -14.81 2.66
C GLU A 63 8.09 -15.76 1.62
N LEU A 64 6.87 -15.49 1.15
CA LEU A 64 6.25 -16.27 0.09
C LEU A 64 7.06 -16.21 -1.22
N THR A 65 7.64 -15.06 -1.54
CA THR A 65 8.51 -14.90 -2.71
C THR A 65 9.82 -15.68 -2.56
N TRP A 66 10.39 -15.67 -1.37
CA TRP A 66 11.60 -16.44 -1.05
C TRP A 66 11.35 -17.95 -1.15
N ALA A 67 10.20 -18.41 -0.64
CA ALA A 67 9.81 -19.82 -0.66
C ALA A 67 9.20 -20.28 -2.00
N ALA A 68 8.93 -19.36 -2.92
CA ALA A 68 8.29 -19.65 -4.19
C ALA A 68 9.16 -20.54 -5.10
N ALA A 69 8.51 -21.54 -5.70
CA ALA A 69 9.07 -22.30 -6.82
C ALA A 69 9.37 -21.35 -7.99
N GLU A 70 10.35 -21.70 -8.82
CA GLU A 70 10.87 -20.81 -9.87
C GLU A 70 9.80 -20.37 -10.86
N GLU A 71 8.84 -21.24 -11.14
CA GLU A 71 7.74 -21.01 -12.08
C GLU A 71 6.78 -19.91 -11.60
N VAL A 72 6.59 -19.77 -10.28
CA VAL A 72 5.67 -18.79 -9.67
C VAL A 72 6.39 -17.61 -9.03
N ARG A 73 7.72 -17.65 -8.91
CA ARG A 73 8.53 -16.57 -8.31
C ARG A 73 8.34 -15.22 -9.01
N PRO A 74 8.26 -15.09 -10.35
CA PRO A 74 7.98 -13.82 -11.00
C PRO A 74 6.63 -13.22 -10.58
N LEU A 75 5.61 -14.08 -10.43
CA LEU A 75 4.29 -13.67 -9.94
C LEU A 75 4.37 -13.15 -8.50
N ALA A 76 5.04 -13.89 -7.62
CA ALA A 76 5.23 -13.48 -6.23
C ALA A 76 5.98 -12.13 -6.13
N LEU A 77 7.04 -11.95 -6.93
CA LEU A 77 7.78 -10.69 -7.03
C LEU A 77 6.89 -9.54 -7.52
N ALA A 78 6.08 -9.75 -8.55
CA ALA A 78 5.16 -8.74 -9.05
C ALA A 78 4.15 -8.31 -7.98
N PHE A 79 3.58 -9.25 -7.24
CA PHE A 79 2.68 -8.96 -6.11
C PHE A 79 3.39 -8.22 -4.98
N LEU A 80 4.60 -8.64 -4.60
CA LEU A 80 5.39 -7.98 -3.57
C LEU A 80 5.69 -6.52 -3.95
N MET A 81 6.14 -6.27 -5.18
CA MET A 81 6.42 -4.92 -5.69
C MET A 81 5.16 -4.06 -5.72
N ALA A 82 4.03 -4.62 -6.18
CA ALA A 82 2.76 -3.90 -6.21
C ALA A 82 2.28 -3.56 -4.78
N ALA A 83 2.29 -4.52 -3.86
CA ALA A 83 1.89 -4.32 -2.48
C ALA A 83 2.77 -3.29 -1.75
N LEU A 84 4.10 -3.39 -1.94
CA LEU A 84 5.07 -2.43 -1.42
C LEU A 84 4.81 -1.02 -1.97
N GLY A 85 4.74 -0.89 -3.30
CA GLY A 85 4.61 0.40 -3.96
C GLY A 85 3.28 1.08 -3.69
N PHE A 86 2.15 0.39 -3.86
CA PHE A 86 0.83 0.98 -3.59
C PHE A 86 0.63 1.28 -2.10
N GLY A 87 1.11 0.42 -1.20
CA GLY A 87 1.05 0.68 0.23
C GLY A 87 1.90 1.88 0.66
N ALA A 88 3.10 2.03 0.10
CA ALA A 88 3.94 3.21 0.34
C ALA A 88 3.28 4.50 -0.18
N LEU A 89 2.71 4.46 -1.39
CA LEU A 89 1.97 5.60 -1.95
C LEU A 89 0.73 5.95 -1.11
N GLY A 90 0.01 4.94 -0.63
CA GLY A 90 -1.11 5.11 0.29
C GLY A 90 -0.69 5.76 1.60
N LEU A 91 0.42 5.30 2.21
CA LEU A 91 0.97 5.90 3.42
C LEU A 91 1.40 7.35 3.19
N ILE A 92 2.06 7.64 2.07
CA ILE A 92 2.47 9.00 1.71
C ILE A 92 1.24 9.92 1.58
N ASP A 93 0.19 9.45 0.90
CA ASP A 93 -1.05 10.21 0.73
C ASP A 93 -1.79 10.42 2.05
N ASP A 94 -1.80 9.41 2.93
CA ASP A 94 -2.42 9.51 4.25
C ASP A 94 -1.73 10.55 5.17
N LEU A 95 -0.39 10.62 5.12
CA LEU A 95 0.41 11.50 5.97
C LEU A 95 0.50 12.93 5.42
N TRP A 96 0.73 13.07 4.12
CA TRP A 96 1.01 14.36 3.47
C TRP A 96 -0.08 14.84 2.51
N GLY A 97 -1.14 14.07 2.27
CA GLY A 97 -2.25 14.48 1.42
C GLY A 97 -2.98 15.69 1.98
N SER A 98 -3.06 16.76 1.18
CA SER A 98 -3.64 18.03 1.64
C SER A 98 -5.18 18.06 1.59
N GLY A 99 -5.84 17.14 0.86
CA GLY A 99 -7.31 17.09 0.75
C GLY A 99 -7.98 18.32 0.12
N GLU A 100 -7.23 19.39 -0.14
CA GLU A 100 -7.66 20.70 -0.65
C GLU A 100 -8.06 20.64 -2.12
N VAL A 101 -7.40 19.78 -2.91
CA VAL A 101 -7.68 19.61 -4.34
C VAL A 101 -8.32 18.24 -4.54
N LYS A 102 -9.59 18.23 -4.97
CA LYS A 102 -10.36 17.01 -5.25
C LYS A 102 -10.79 16.96 -6.71
N GLY A 103 -10.83 15.74 -7.24
CA GLY A 103 -11.32 15.45 -8.59
C GLY A 103 -10.34 15.83 -9.70
N VAL A 104 -10.50 15.19 -10.86
CA VAL A 104 -9.62 15.33 -12.03
C VAL A 104 -9.51 16.79 -12.49
N ARG A 105 -10.63 17.53 -12.53
CA ARG A 105 -10.65 18.95 -12.91
C ARG A 105 -9.87 19.84 -11.93
N GLY A 106 -9.89 19.52 -10.64
CA GLY A 106 -9.13 20.24 -9.61
C GLY A 106 -7.62 20.05 -9.80
N HIS A 107 -7.18 18.81 -10.00
CA HIS A 107 -5.76 18.51 -10.26
C HIS A 107 -5.26 19.12 -11.56
N LEU A 108 -6.05 19.08 -12.65
CA LEU A 108 -5.67 19.74 -13.91
C LEU A 108 -5.55 21.27 -13.77
N ARG A 109 -6.43 21.90 -12.99
CA ARG A 109 -6.35 23.34 -12.72
C ARG A 109 -5.12 23.69 -11.87
N ALA A 110 -4.81 22.88 -10.86
CA ALA A 110 -3.60 23.04 -10.05
C ALA A 110 -2.33 22.87 -10.88
N LEU A 111 -2.29 21.88 -11.78
CA LEU A 111 -1.18 21.67 -12.70
C LEU A 111 -0.97 22.86 -13.63
N ARG A 112 -2.05 23.41 -14.20
CA ARG A 112 -2.01 24.63 -15.01
C ARG A 112 -1.49 25.86 -14.25
N GLN A 113 -1.54 25.83 -12.92
CA GLN A 113 -1.01 26.86 -12.02
C GLN A 113 0.39 26.49 -11.48
N GLY A 114 1.04 25.45 -12.01
CA GLY A 114 2.37 25.00 -11.58
C GLY A 114 2.38 24.27 -10.24
N ARG A 115 1.22 23.91 -9.67
CA ARG A 115 1.11 23.21 -8.38
C ARG A 115 0.99 21.71 -8.60
N LEU A 116 2.05 20.97 -8.28
CA LEU A 116 2.01 19.51 -8.13
C LEU A 116 1.24 19.14 -6.87
N THR A 117 0.27 18.23 -7.01
CA THR A 117 -0.58 17.77 -5.91
C THR A 117 -0.25 16.33 -5.56
N THR A 118 -0.51 15.91 -4.32
CA THR A 118 -0.30 14.52 -3.89
C THR A 118 -1.12 13.53 -4.71
N GLY A 119 -2.32 13.93 -5.17
CA GLY A 119 -3.14 13.12 -6.07
C GLY A 119 -2.48 12.83 -7.43
N MET A 120 -1.71 13.77 -7.97
CA MET A 120 -0.93 13.53 -9.19
C MET A 120 0.25 12.59 -8.95
N LEU A 121 0.94 12.76 -7.81
CA LEU A 121 2.01 11.86 -7.40
C LEU A 121 1.47 10.43 -7.19
N LYS A 122 0.28 10.28 -6.60
CA LYS A 122 -0.39 9.00 -6.40
C LYS A 122 -0.78 8.34 -7.72
N ALA A 123 -1.33 9.10 -8.66
CA ALA A 123 -1.70 8.59 -9.99
C ALA A 123 -0.46 8.17 -10.81
N GLY A 124 0.54 9.04 -10.91
CA GLY A 124 1.78 8.77 -11.64
C GLY A 124 2.61 7.67 -10.98
N GLY A 125 2.76 7.72 -9.66
CA GLY A 125 3.44 6.69 -8.87
C GLY A 125 2.73 5.34 -8.96
N GLY A 126 1.40 5.32 -8.85
CA GLY A 126 0.61 4.10 -8.98
C GLY A 126 0.74 3.47 -10.36
N LEU A 127 0.76 4.28 -11.42
CA LEU A 127 1.02 3.80 -12.77
C LEU A 127 2.44 3.25 -12.92
N ALA A 128 3.45 3.92 -12.36
CA ALA A 128 4.83 3.46 -12.38
C ALA A 128 5.02 2.14 -11.62
N VAL A 129 4.43 2.00 -10.43
CA VAL A 129 4.45 0.75 -9.64
C VAL A 129 3.76 -0.37 -10.41
N ALA A 130 2.57 -0.11 -10.97
CA ALA A 130 1.85 -1.09 -11.80
C ALA A 130 2.65 -1.51 -13.04
N PHE A 131 3.36 -0.57 -13.67
CA PHE A 131 4.20 -0.84 -14.83
C PHE A 131 5.38 -1.76 -14.48
N VAL A 132 6.12 -1.43 -13.42
CA VAL A 132 7.25 -2.24 -12.96
C VAL A 132 6.75 -3.65 -12.58
N ALA A 133 5.64 -3.77 -11.85
CA ALA A 133 5.07 -5.07 -11.51
C ALA A 133 4.65 -5.88 -12.74
N ALA A 134 3.96 -5.26 -13.71
CA ALA A 134 3.52 -5.94 -14.92
C ALA A 134 4.70 -6.36 -15.82
N SER A 135 5.77 -5.57 -15.87
CA SER A 135 6.97 -5.85 -16.68
C SER A 135 7.73 -7.12 -16.27
N VAL A 136 7.56 -7.55 -15.02
CA VAL A 136 8.12 -8.81 -14.52
C VAL A 136 7.37 -10.03 -15.04
N LEU A 137 6.11 -9.86 -15.45
CA LEU A 137 5.23 -10.96 -15.87
C LEU A 137 5.10 -11.09 -17.39
N GLN A 138 5.02 -9.95 -18.07
CA GLN A 138 4.65 -9.89 -19.48
C GLN A 138 5.37 -8.75 -20.19
N THR A 139 5.35 -8.78 -21.52
CA THR A 139 5.84 -7.69 -22.38
C THR A 139 4.76 -7.23 -23.37
N GLY A 140 5.02 -6.12 -24.07
CA GLY A 140 4.13 -5.62 -25.12
C GLY A 140 2.72 -5.26 -24.64
N ALA A 141 1.71 -5.60 -25.43
CA ALA A 141 0.31 -5.24 -25.16
C ALA A 141 -0.22 -5.85 -23.85
N ALA A 142 0.22 -7.06 -23.48
CA ALA A 142 -0.20 -7.72 -22.25
C ALA A 142 0.33 -6.98 -21.01
N MET A 143 1.58 -6.50 -21.06
CA MET A 143 2.16 -5.66 -20.00
C MET A 143 1.42 -4.34 -19.85
N LEU A 144 1.09 -3.68 -20.96
CA LEU A 144 0.31 -2.43 -20.94
C LEU A 144 -1.08 -2.65 -20.34
N LEU A 145 -1.75 -3.73 -20.73
CA LEU A 145 -3.05 -4.08 -20.15
C LEU A 145 -2.94 -4.36 -18.65
N GLY A 146 -1.95 -5.17 -18.22
CA GLY A 146 -1.70 -5.45 -16.80
C GLY A 146 -1.40 -4.20 -15.98
N THR A 147 -0.62 -3.28 -16.54
CA THR A 147 -0.31 -1.97 -15.94
C THR A 147 -1.58 -1.16 -15.72
N LEU A 148 -2.39 -1.00 -16.78
CA LEU A 148 -3.62 -0.22 -16.73
C LEU A 148 -4.64 -0.84 -15.78
N LEU A 149 -4.85 -2.16 -15.86
CA LEU A 149 -5.77 -2.87 -14.97
C LEU A 149 -5.36 -2.69 -13.50
N THR A 150 -4.08 -2.90 -13.17
CA THR A 150 -3.60 -2.79 -11.79
C THR A 150 -3.78 -1.36 -11.25
N ALA A 151 -3.35 -0.35 -12.02
CA ALA A 151 -3.48 1.05 -11.62
C ALA A 151 -4.93 1.49 -11.47
N LEU A 152 -5.81 1.09 -12.41
CA LEU A 152 -7.24 1.41 -12.36
C LEU A 152 -7.96 0.71 -11.22
N MET A 153 -7.63 -0.56 -10.94
CA MET A 153 -8.22 -1.30 -9.82
C MET A 153 -7.81 -0.71 -8.48
N ALA A 154 -6.53 -0.36 -8.29
CA ALA A 154 -6.09 0.33 -7.08
C ALA A 154 -6.83 1.66 -6.88
N ASN A 155 -7.00 2.45 -7.96
CA ASN A 155 -7.77 3.69 -7.90
C ASN A 155 -9.26 3.45 -7.64
N ALA A 156 -9.86 2.41 -8.23
CA ALA A 156 -11.26 2.04 -8.02
C ALA A 156 -11.50 1.64 -6.56
N MET A 157 -10.64 0.82 -5.97
CA MET A 157 -10.71 0.44 -4.56
C MET A 157 -10.62 1.66 -3.64
N ASN A 158 -9.71 2.60 -3.94
CA ASN A 158 -9.60 3.86 -3.20
C ASN A 158 -10.85 4.75 -3.32
N LEU A 159 -11.60 4.68 -4.43
CA LEU A 159 -12.86 5.40 -4.60
C LEU A 159 -14.04 4.74 -3.88
N LEU A 160 -13.99 3.43 -3.61
CA LEU A 160 -15.00 2.74 -2.81
C LEU A 160 -14.88 3.09 -1.31
N ASP A 161 -13.69 3.49 -0.87
CA ASP A 161 -13.38 3.82 0.53
C ASP A 161 -13.84 5.23 0.98
N LEU A 162 -15.09 5.57 0.67
CA LEU A 162 -15.71 6.86 1.07
C LEU A 162 -16.44 6.80 2.41
N ARG A 163 -16.58 5.61 3.01
CA ARG A 163 -17.24 5.40 4.32
C ARG A 163 -16.53 4.28 5.10
N PRO A 164 -16.50 4.35 6.44
CA PRO A 164 -15.80 3.37 7.26
C PRO A 164 -16.21 1.93 6.93
N GLY A 165 -15.22 1.08 6.69
CA GLY A 165 -15.40 -0.37 6.50
C GLY A 165 -15.75 -0.83 5.10
N ARG A 166 -16.03 0.05 4.13
CA ARG A 166 -16.47 -0.37 2.78
C ARG A 166 -15.40 -1.07 1.96
N ALA A 167 -14.15 -0.65 2.05
CA ALA A 167 -13.07 -1.30 1.29
C ALA A 167 -12.65 -2.66 1.88
N VAL A 168 -12.93 -2.90 3.16
CA VAL A 168 -12.59 -4.15 3.86
C VAL A 168 -13.75 -5.16 3.81
N SER A 169 -14.99 -4.70 3.60
CA SER A 169 -16.18 -5.53 3.58
C SER A 169 -16.52 -6.19 2.24
N VAL A 170 -15.80 -5.85 1.16
CA VAL A 170 -16.05 -6.36 -0.21
C VAL A 170 -15.12 -7.51 -0.52
#